data_AF-A0A961V5C8-F1
#
_entry.id   AF-A0A961V5C8-F1
#
_cell.length_a   1.000
_cell.length_b   1.000
_cell.length_c   1.000
_cell.angle_alpha   90.00
_cell.angle_beta   90.00
_cell.angle_gamma   90.00
#
_symmetry.space_group_name_H-M   'P 1'
#
loop_
_entity.id
_entity.type
_entity.pdbx_description
1 polymer ?
#
loop_
_entity_poly.entity_id
_entity_poly.type
_entity_poly.pdbx_seq_one_letter_code
_entity_poly.pdbx_strand_id
1 'polypeptide(L)'
;MRITTKSLLATTALVLAGSGALAGEVKFTPVPFAADDAQKREVLASSGVEINGQTHPIGFSLLARSGDTFGDAVFGMLVDENGNPVKSPDGSTHISVDADFTSLLPVGDKLFSITHFESRPGAM
;
A
#
# COMPACT_ATOMS: atom_id res chain seq x y z
N MET A 1 -34.76 -67.50 -11.37
CA MET A 1 -34.80 -66.05 -11.04
C MET A 1 -33.41 -65.66 -10.54
N ARG A 2 -32.59 -65.00 -11.37
CA ARG A 2 -31.19 -64.65 -11.06
C ARG A 2 -31.15 -63.23 -10.50
N ILE A 3 -30.68 -63.08 -9.26
CA ILE A 3 -30.40 -61.77 -8.65
C ILE A 3 -28.93 -61.44 -8.94
N THR A 4 -28.67 -60.38 -9.71
CA THR A 4 -27.33 -59.91 -10.05
C THR A 4 -26.78 -58.97 -8.98
N THR A 5 -25.80 -59.47 -8.24
CA THR A 5 -25.11 -58.84 -7.10
C THR A 5 -23.95 -57.93 -7.54
N LYS A 6 -24.17 -56.94 -8.42
CA LYS A 6 -23.07 -56.08 -8.90
C LYS A 6 -23.52 -54.64 -9.16
N SER A 7 -23.77 -53.87 -8.12
CA SER A 7 -23.73 -52.39 -8.19
C SER A 7 -23.76 -51.80 -6.79
N LEU A 8 -22.66 -51.91 -6.04
CA LEU A 8 -22.54 -51.13 -4.79
C LEU A 8 -21.08 -50.87 -4.37
N LEU A 9 -20.16 -50.64 -5.31
CA LEU A 9 -18.77 -50.28 -4.96
C LEU A 9 -18.19 -49.07 -5.70
N ALA A 10 -18.96 -48.36 -6.52
CA ALA A 10 -18.43 -47.29 -7.36
C ALA A 10 -18.91 -45.89 -6.98
N THR A 11 -19.22 -45.62 -5.70
CA THR A 11 -19.79 -44.32 -5.30
C THR A 11 -19.08 -43.63 -4.12
N THR A 12 -17.97 -44.17 -3.61
CA THR A 12 -17.28 -43.61 -2.43
C THR A 12 -15.98 -42.87 -2.73
N ALA A 13 -15.64 -42.62 -4.00
CA ALA A 13 -14.36 -42.00 -4.38
C ALA A 13 -14.45 -40.56 -4.92
N LEU A 14 -15.63 -39.91 -4.91
CA LEU A 14 -15.82 -38.62 -5.59
C LEU A 14 -16.24 -37.45 -4.67
N VAL A 15 -15.84 -37.45 -3.40
CA VAL A 15 -16.18 -36.33 -2.48
C VAL A 15 -14.95 -35.68 -1.81
N LEU A 16 -13.72 -36.12 -2.13
CA LEU A 16 -12.50 -35.51 -1.57
C LEU A 16 -11.89 -34.41 -2.44
N ALA A 17 -12.51 -34.02 -3.55
CA ALA A 17 -12.22 -32.75 -4.20
C ALA A 17 -12.88 -31.60 -3.44
N GLY A 18 -12.65 -31.55 -2.11
CA GLY A 18 -12.72 -30.28 -1.41
C GLY A 18 -11.71 -29.40 -2.12
N SER A 19 -12.20 -28.45 -2.91
CA SER A 19 -11.46 -27.29 -3.35
C SER A 19 -11.07 -26.53 -2.09
N GLY A 20 -10.09 -27.04 -1.34
CA GLY A 20 -9.32 -26.22 -0.44
C GLY A 20 -8.88 -25.07 -1.32
N ALA A 21 -9.35 -23.87 -1.01
CA ALA A 21 -8.84 -22.67 -1.63
C ALA A 21 -7.33 -22.71 -1.36
N LEU A 22 -6.57 -23.22 -2.32
CA LEU A 22 -5.12 -23.11 -2.28
C LEU A 22 -4.89 -21.61 -2.26
N ALA A 23 -4.37 -21.12 -1.13
CA ALA A 23 -3.92 -19.75 -1.07
C ALA A 23 -2.99 -19.55 -2.26
N GLY A 24 -3.38 -18.65 -3.18
CA GLY A 24 -2.61 -18.42 -4.39
C GLY A 24 -1.17 -18.09 -4.02
N GLU A 25 -0.22 -18.67 -4.75
CA GLU A 25 1.20 -18.41 -4.48
C GLU A 25 1.53 -16.99 -4.93
N VAL A 26 2.15 -16.21 -4.04
CA VAL A 26 2.62 -14.85 -4.30
C VAL A 26 4.13 -14.81 -4.02
N LYS A 27 4.92 -14.47 -5.04
CA LYS A 27 6.38 -14.29 -4.93
C LYS A 27 6.77 -12.91 -5.43
N PHE A 28 7.68 -12.24 -4.74
CA PHE A 28 8.22 -10.95 -5.17
C PHE A 28 9.64 -11.14 -5.71
N THR A 29 10.01 -10.36 -6.73
CA THR A 29 11.42 -10.22 -7.10
C THR A 29 12.19 -9.66 -5.91
N PRO A 30 13.26 -10.32 -5.43
CA PRO A 30 14.03 -9.84 -4.29
C PRO A 30 14.61 -8.45 -4.51
N VAL A 31 14.65 -7.65 -3.45
CA VAL A 31 15.41 -6.39 -3.40
C VAL A 31 16.69 -6.61 -2.59
N PRO A 32 17.82 -5.98 -2.95
CA PRO A 32 19.06 -6.09 -2.18
C PRO A 32 18.91 -5.45 -0.80
N PHE A 33 19.70 -5.91 0.16
CA PHE A 33 19.82 -5.21 1.43
C PHE A 33 20.56 -3.86 1.23
N ALA A 34 20.14 -2.82 1.95
CA ALA A 34 20.86 -1.54 1.96
C ALA A 34 22.13 -1.67 2.80
N ALA A 35 23.29 -1.70 2.15
CA ALA A 35 24.60 -1.91 2.75
C ALA A 35 25.25 -0.61 3.26
N ASP A 36 24.84 0.53 2.74
CA ASP A 36 25.41 1.84 3.07
C ASP A 36 24.34 2.92 3.27
N ASP A 37 24.77 4.10 3.72
CA ASP A 37 23.87 5.20 4.03
C ASP A 37 23.25 5.87 2.80
N ALA A 38 23.84 5.71 1.61
CA ALA A 38 23.22 6.18 0.37
C ALA A 38 22.04 5.28 0.02
N GLN A 39 22.25 3.96 0.05
CA GLN A 39 21.22 2.96 -0.22
C GLN A 39 20.05 3.01 0.77
N LYS A 40 20.31 3.34 2.05
CA LYS A 40 19.22 3.54 3.05
C LYS A 40 18.28 4.70 2.73
N ARG A 41 18.72 5.65 1.89
CA ARG A 41 17.94 6.82 1.47
C ARG A 41 17.19 6.58 0.16
N GLU A 42 17.43 5.46 -0.50
CA GLU A 42 16.73 5.07 -1.71
C GLU A 42 15.40 4.39 -1.36
N VAL A 43 14.38 4.66 -2.18
CA VAL A 43 13.12 3.91 -2.12
C VAL A 43 13.25 2.70 -3.03
N LEU A 44 13.60 1.56 -2.45
CA LEU A 44 13.67 0.29 -3.18
C LEU A 44 12.30 -0.40 -3.17
N ALA A 45 11.85 -0.80 -4.35
CA ALA A 45 10.64 -1.61 -4.52
C ALA A 45 10.96 -2.82 -5.39
N SER A 46 10.25 -3.92 -5.16
CA SER A 46 10.30 -5.06 -6.06
C SER A 46 9.81 -4.63 -7.45
N SER A 47 10.50 -5.10 -8.50
CA SER A 47 10.13 -4.79 -9.89
C SER A 47 9.01 -5.68 -10.43
N GLY A 48 8.66 -6.76 -9.71
CA GLY A 48 7.68 -7.72 -10.18
C GLY A 48 7.14 -8.60 -9.07
N VAL A 49 5.90 -9.03 -9.26
CA VAL A 49 5.22 -10.02 -8.44
C VAL A 49 4.72 -11.16 -9.33
N GLU A 50 4.99 -12.39 -8.92
CA GLU A 50 4.40 -13.59 -9.53
C GLU A 50 3.18 -13.98 -8.70
N ILE A 51 2.01 -14.07 -9.35
CA ILE A 51 0.75 -14.51 -8.75
C ILE A 51 0.29 -15.75 -9.54
N ASN A 52 0.30 -16.92 -8.89
CA ASN A 52 -0.09 -18.19 -9.52
C ASN A 52 0.66 -18.47 -10.84
N GLY A 53 1.96 -18.23 -10.87
CA GLY A 53 2.81 -18.44 -12.05
C GLY A 53 2.73 -17.35 -13.12
N GLN A 54 1.92 -16.30 -12.92
CA GLN A 54 1.87 -15.14 -13.82
C GLN A 54 2.64 -13.96 -13.22
N THR A 55 3.61 -13.45 -13.98
CA THR A 55 4.41 -12.29 -13.58
C THR A 55 3.71 -10.99 -13.94
N HIS A 56 3.63 -10.07 -12.98
CA HIS A 56 3.10 -8.72 -13.13
C HIS A 56 4.17 -7.70 -12.73
N PRO A 57 4.39 -6.63 -13.52
CA PRO A 57 5.27 -5.54 -13.12
C PRO A 57 4.65 -4.76 -11.96
N ILE A 58 5.47 -4.43 -10.97
CA ILE A 58 5.11 -3.55 -9.86
C ILE A 58 6.27 -2.59 -9.58
N GLY A 59 6.04 -1.59 -8.74
CA GLY A 59 7.08 -0.66 -8.35
C GLY A 59 6.57 0.37 -7.37
N PHE A 60 7.41 1.37 -7.13
CA PHE A 60 7.08 2.52 -6.31
C PHE A 60 6.56 3.66 -7.18
N SER A 61 5.51 4.34 -6.74
CA SER A 61 5.00 5.56 -7.35
C SER A 61 4.93 6.64 -6.29
N LEU A 62 5.62 7.76 -6.55
CA LEU A 62 5.55 8.91 -5.68
C LEU A 62 4.26 9.69 -5.99
N LEU A 63 3.40 9.83 -4.99
CA LEU A 63 2.17 10.63 -5.11
C LEU A 63 2.40 12.10 -4.72
N ALA A 64 3.12 12.32 -3.62
CA ALA A 64 3.51 13.65 -3.13
C ALA A 64 4.72 13.55 -2.19
N ARG A 65 5.51 14.61 -2.12
CA ARG A 65 6.53 14.87 -1.10
C ARG A 65 6.18 16.14 -0.33
N SER A 66 6.57 16.20 0.93
CA SER A 66 6.55 17.45 1.69
C SER A 66 7.28 18.54 0.91
N GLY A 67 6.63 19.69 0.74
CA GLY A 67 7.14 20.80 -0.06
C GLY A 67 6.67 20.82 -1.52
N ASP A 68 6.06 19.74 -2.03
CA ASP A 68 5.43 19.77 -3.35
C ASP A 68 4.26 20.75 -3.36
N THR A 69 4.14 21.54 -4.43
CA THR A 69 3.07 22.54 -4.61
C THR A 69 1.92 21.96 -5.42
N PHE A 70 0.70 22.08 -4.91
CA PHE A 70 -0.54 21.68 -5.57
C PHE A 70 -1.50 22.87 -5.61
N GLY A 71 -1.56 23.56 -6.76
CA GLY A 71 -2.26 24.85 -6.87
C GLY A 71 -1.59 25.89 -5.97
N ASP A 72 -2.35 26.48 -5.05
CA ASP A 72 -1.83 27.46 -4.09
C ASP A 72 -1.39 26.83 -2.74
N ALA A 73 -1.55 25.50 -2.59
CA ALA A 73 -1.20 24.79 -1.37
C ALA A 73 0.16 24.09 -1.49
N VAL A 74 0.87 23.94 -0.37
CA VAL A 74 2.13 23.20 -0.27
C VAL A 74 1.91 21.98 0.63
N PHE A 75 2.22 20.79 0.12
CA PHE A 75 2.00 19.54 0.84
C PHE A 75 2.89 19.47 2.10
N GLY A 76 2.29 19.16 3.25
CA GLY A 76 2.98 19.17 4.55
C GLY A 76 3.18 20.56 5.17
N MET A 77 2.72 21.65 4.55
CA MET A 77 2.74 22.97 5.18
C MET A 77 1.73 23.05 6.31
N LEU A 78 2.20 23.41 7.50
CA LEU A 78 1.31 23.65 8.63
C LEU A 78 0.76 25.08 8.57
N VAL A 79 -0.51 25.23 8.89
CA VAL A 79 -1.19 26.52 8.95
C VAL A 79 -1.76 26.76 10.35
N ASP A 80 -1.85 28.03 10.75
CA ASP A 80 -2.51 28.44 11.98
C ASP A 80 -4.05 28.44 11.85
N GLU A 81 -4.76 28.83 12.91
CA GLU A 81 -6.23 28.91 12.92
C GLU A 81 -6.82 29.91 11.90
N ASN A 82 -6.00 30.85 11.42
CA ASN A 82 -6.37 31.84 10.41
C ASN A 82 -5.95 31.41 8.99
N GLY A 83 -5.36 30.22 8.84
CA GLY A 83 -4.86 29.69 7.58
C GLY A 83 -3.49 30.24 7.16
N ASN A 84 -2.79 31.00 8.00
CA ASN A 84 -1.46 31.50 7.67
C ASN A 84 -0.40 30.41 7.88
N PRO A 85 0.67 30.35 7.06
CA PRO A 85 1.74 29.39 7.27
C PRO A 85 2.44 29.57 8.62
N VAL A 86 2.56 28.48 9.38
CA VAL A 86 3.36 28.45 10.61
C VAL A 86 4.83 28.68 10.25
N LYS A 87 5.52 29.48 11.05
CA LYS A 87 6.94 29.81 10.85
C LYS A 87 7.83 29.09 11.86
N SER A 88 8.97 28.61 11.38
CA SER A 88 10.08 28.13 12.20
C SER A 88 10.77 29.30 12.93
N PRO A 89 11.60 29.04 13.96
CA PRO A 89 12.32 30.09 14.68
C PRO A 89 13.22 30.98 13.82
N ASP A 90 13.66 30.48 12.67
CA ASP A 90 14.47 31.21 11.68
C ASP A 90 13.63 32.04 10.69
N GLY A 91 12.30 32.04 10.82
CA GLY A 91 11.36 32.74 9.95
C GLY A 91 10.98 31.99 8.67
N SER A 92 11.56 30.82 8.41
CA SER A 92 11.15 29.96 7.30
C SER A 92 9.74 29.40 7.51
N THR A 93 9.04 29.06 6.42
CA THR A 93 7.76 28.32 6.53
C THR A 93 8.04 26.90 7.03
N HIS A 94 7.30 26.47 8.04
CA HIS A 94 7.39 25.11 8.56
C HIS A 94 6.68 24.12 7.62
N ILE A 95 7.48 23.28 6.96
CA ILE A 95 7.03 22.16 6.14
C ILE A 95 7.36 20.88 6.88
N SER A 96 6.34 20.14 7.34
CA SER A 96 6.56 18.89 8.08
C SER A 96 7.09 17.79 7.15
N VAL A 97 8.10 17.06 7.63
CA VAL A 97 8.64 15.85 7.00
C VAL A 97 8.06 14.58 7.64
N ASP A 98 7.12 14.73 8.56
CA ASP A 98 6.60 13.69 9.44
C ASP A 98 5.26 13.17 8.90
N ALA A 99 5.23 12.81 7.62
CA ALA A 99 4.03 12.21 7.03
C ALA A 99 3.72 10.89 7.75
N ASP A 100 2.49 10.79 8.25
CA ASP A 100 1.98 9.62 8.97
C ASP A 100 0.89 8.95 8.12
N PHE A 101 -0.23 8.56 8.72
CA PHE A 101 -1.28 7.82 8.05
C PHE A 101 -1.89 8.59 6.86
N THR A 102 -2.07 7.85 5.76
CA THR A 102 -2.76 8.34 4.56
C THR A 102 -4.01 7.52 4.29
N SER A 103 -5.15 8.20 4.19
CA SER A 103 -6.41 7.62 3.74
C SER A 103 -6.63 7.90 2.26
N LEU A 104 -7.11 6.88 1.53
CA LEU A 104 -7.66 7.05 0.19
C LEU A 104 -9.18 7.02 0.27
N LEU A 105 -9.82 8.15 -0.02
CA LEU A 105 -11.26 8.34 0.13
C LEU A 105 -11.94 8.48 -1.23
N PRO A 106 -12.79 7.52 -1.63
CA PRO A 106 -13.62 7.67 -2.83
C PRO A 106 -14.76 8.66 -2.56
N VAL A 107 -14.92 9.65 -3.43
CA VAL A 107 -15.98 10.67 -3.35
C VAL A 107 -16.54 10.90 -4.76
N GLY A 108 -17.73 10.36 -5.03
CA GLY A 108 -18.28 10.29 -6.38
C GLY A 108 -17.34 9.52 -7.31
N ASP A 109 -17.04 10.09 -8.47
CA ASP A 109 -16.13 9.49 -9.47
C ASP A 109 -14.65 9.86 -9.26
N LYS A 110 -14.30 10.37 -8.06
CA LYS A 110 -12.94 10.81 -7.72
C LYS A 110 -12.38 10.03 -6.53
N LEU A 111 -11.05 9.94 -6.47
CA LEU A 111 -10.30 9.42 -5.33
C LEU A 111 -9.46 10.54 -4.72
N PHE A 112 -9.61 10.76 -3.42
CA PHE A 112 -8.87 11.77 -2.66
C PHE A 112 -7.84 11.09 -1.76
N SER A 113 -6.64 11.65 -1.67
CA SER A 113 -5.61 11.24 -0.72
C SER A 113 -5.54 12.25 0.41
N ILE A 114 -5.74 11.81 1.64
CA ILE A 114 -5.64 12.64 2.85
C ILE A 114 -4.53 12.07 3.71
N THR A 115 -3.46 12.85 3.87
CA THR A 115 -2.29 12.48 4.67
C THR A 115 -2.25 13.36 5.92
N HIS A 116 -2.13 12.72 7.09
CA HIS A 116 -1.85 13.43 8.33
C HIS A 116 -0.34 13.60 8.49
N PHE A 117 0.07 14.69 9.12
CA PHE A 117 1.46 14.95 9.48
C PHE A 117 1.57 14.95 10.99
N GLU A 118 2.42 14.09 11.55
CA GLU A 118 2.71 14.00 12.98
C GLU A 118 3.56 15.21 13.39
N SER A 119 2.90 16.35 13.61
CA SER A 119 3.58 17.60 13.91
C SER A 119 2.78 18.48 14.87
N ARG A 120 3.45 19.51 15.39
CA ARG A 120 2.83 20.56 16.22
C ARG A 120 2.33 21.69 15.31
N PRO A 121 1.15 22.28 15.55
CA PRO A 121 0.62 22.58 16.86
C PRO A 121 -0.73 21.89 17.13
N GLY A 122 -0.76 20.56 17.12
CA GLY A 122 -1.76 19.85 17.91
C GLY A 122 -1.35 19.96 19.38
N ALA A 123 -2.05 20.76 20.18
CA ALA A 123 -2.01 20.57 21.62
C ALA A 123 -2.32 19.08 21.90
N MET A 124 -1.48 18.42 22.70
CA MET A 124 -1.94 17.27 23.48
C MET A 124 -2.77 17.80 24.65
#